data_AF-A0A2E0NG00-F1
#
_entry.id   AF-A0A2E0NG00-F1
#
_cell.length_a   1.000
_cell.length_b   1.000
_cell.length_c   1.000
_cell.angle_alpha   90.00
_cell.angle_beta   90.00
_cell.angle_gamma   90.00
#
_symmetry.space_group_name_H-M   'P 1'
#
loop_
_entity.id
_entity.type
_entity.pdbx_description
1 polymer ?
#
loop_
_entity_poly.entity_id
_entity_poly.type
_entity_poly.pdbx_seq_one_letter_code
_entity_poly.pdbx_strand_id
1 'polypeptide(L)'
;MYKYDPLGLTLGMILLRVWLALRAILTGVEKYAASSVNSSEIIIDGTVNAYGLSESTYIKSYSLDNYNGVPSSLYDKFLNEPLIPNSLLYLFNTILGPSFIILGIALLIGFATRSTLFLMGILYASLTFGLILIKQDSGVAWLGIHILLIVAALTLVNYNRFEVLKKW
;
A
#
# COMPACT_ATOMS: atom_id res chain seq x y z
N MET A 1 -1.59 -15.41 -37.34
CA MET A 1 -0.68 -15.22 -36.19
C MET A 1 -0.54 -13.71 -36.00
N TYR A 2 -1.26 -13.12 -35.03
CA TYR A 2 -1.23 -11.66 -34.82
C TYR A 2 0.17 -11.26 -34.35
N LYS A 3 0.84 -10.39 -35.11
CA LYS A 3 2.15 -9.85 -34.74
C LYS A 3 1.89 -8.80 -33.67
N TYR A 4 2.17 -9.10 -32.41
CA TYR A 4 2.02 -8.12 -31.34
C TYR A 4 2.87 -6.89 -31.65
N ASP A 5 2.29 -5.69 -31.52
CA ASP A 5 3.05 -4.45 -31.64
C ASP A 5 3.98 -4.31 -30.41
N PRO A 6 5.31 -4.33 -30.60
CA PRO A 6 6.26 -4.23 -29.50
C PRO A 6 6.11 -2.91 -28.71
N LEU A 7 5.57 -1.86 -29.32
CA LEU A 7 5.31 -0.59 -28.63
C LEU A 7 4.18 -0.74 -27.60
N GLY A 8 3.07 -1.36 -27.99
CA GLY A 8 1.92 -1.56 -27.11
C GLY A 8 2.26 -2.38 -25.86
N LEU A 9 3.06 -3.44 -26.02
CA LEU A 9 3.52 -4.26 -24.89
C LEU A 9 4.50 -3.51 -23.98
N THR A 10 5.37 -2.66 -24.55
CA THR A 10 6.26 -1.80 -23.77
C THR A 10 5.46 -0.78 -22.94
N LEU A 11 4.46 -0.14 -23.55
CA LEU A 11 3.59 0.82 -22.86
C LEU A 11 2.76 0.14 -21.77
N GLY A 12 2.24 -1.06 -22.02
CA GLY A 12 1.55 -1.87 -21.02
C GLY A 12 2.43 -2.19 -19.80
N MET A 13 3.69 -2.56 -20.02
CA MET A 13 4.64 -2.81 -18.95
C MET A 13 4.91 -1.55 -18.12
N ILE A 14 5.13 -0.40 -18.77
CA ILE A 14 5.38 0.88 -18.08
C ILE A 14 4.16 1.29 -17.26
N LEU A 15 2.96 1.15 -17.81
CA LEU A 15 1.72 1.50 -17.12
C LEU A 15 1.50 0.64 -15.87
N LEU A 16 1.66 -0.68 -15.99
CA LEU A 16 1.57 -1.61 -14.85
C LEU A 16 2.62 -1.31 -13.79
N ARG A 17 3.85 -1.01 -14.21
CA ARG A 17 4.95 -0.67 -13.31
C ARG A 17 4.66 0.60 -12.52
N VAL A 18 4.26 1.68 -13.20
CA VAL A 18 3.94 2.97 -12.55
C VAL A 18 2.76 2.79 -11.59
N TRP A 19 1.70 2.09 -12.03
CA TRP A 19 0.53 1.81 -11.20
C TRP A 19 0.90 1.06 -9.91
N LEU A 20 1.57 -0.09 -10.05
CA LEU A 20 1.95 -0.93 -8.91
C LEU A 20 2.92 -0.22 -7.96
N ALA A 21 3.92 0.47 -8.51
CA ALA A 21 4.94 1.17 -7.75
C ALA A 21 4.37 2.34 -6.95
N LEU A 22 3.65 3.27 -7.61
CA LEU A 22 3.08 4.43 -6.94
C LEU A 22 2.08 4.01 -5.87
N ARG A 23 1.20 3.05 -6.17
CA ARG A 23 0.23 2.54 -5.20
C ARG A 23 0.92 1.96 -3.97
N ALA A 24 2.00 1.21 -4.15
CA ALA A 24 2.75 0.66 -3.02
C ALA A 24 3.42 1.75 -2.19
N ILE A 25 4.09 2.72 -2.82
CA ILE A 25 4.71 3.85 -2.12
C ILE A 25 3.66 4.60 -1.31
N LEU A 26 2.53 4.96 -1.92
CA LEU A 26 1.44 5.66 -1.24
C LEU A 26 0.88 4.82 -0.09
N THR A 27 0.62 3.52 -0.31
CA THR A 27 0.14 2.61 0.75
C THR A 27 1.12 2.52 1.92
N GLY A 28 2.42 2.54 1.65
CA GLY A 28 3.46 2.54 2.67
C GLY A 28 3.57 3.87 3.43
N VAL A 29 3.45 5.01 2.73
CA VAL A 29 3.43 6.36 3.34
C VAL A 29 2.19 6.55 4.22
N GLU A 30 1.04 6.03 3.78
CA GLU A 30 -0.22 6.04 4.55
C GLU A 30 -0.10 5.33 5.90
N LYS A 31 0.90 4.47 6.11
CA LYS A 31 1.18 3.84 7.42
C LYS A 31 1.74 4.81 8.45
N TYR A 32 2.17 5.99 8.03
CA TYR A 32 2.70 7.06 8.89
C TYR A 32 1.68 8.18 9.12
N ALA A 33 0.43 7.99 8.69
CA ALA A 33 -0.63 8.98 8.85
C ALA A 33 -1.33 8.85 10.22
N ALA A 34 -1.59 9.97 10.86
CA ALA A 34 -2.55 10.07 11.97
C ALA A 34 -3.56 11.19 11.71
N SER A 35 -4.75 11.03 12.28
CA SER A 35 -5.79 12.06 12.28
C SER A 35 -5.73 12.81 13.60
N SER A 36 -5.34 14.08 13.57
CA SER A 36 -5.44 14.98 14.73
C SER A 36 -6.67 15.88 14.58
N VAL A 37 -7.42 16.05 15.66
CA VAL A 37 -8.54 16.99 15.71
C VAL A 37 -7.99 18.35 16.14
N ASN A 38 -8.02 19.33 15.24
CA ASN A 38 -7.88 20.72 15.64
C ASN A 38 -9.28 21.28 15.89
N SER A 39 -9.57 21.59 17.14
CA SER A 39 -10.78 22.29 17.54
C SER A 39 -10.50 23.78 17.48
N SER A 40 -11.00 24.46 16.46
CA SER A 40 -11.01 25.92 16.42
C SER A 40 -12.40 26.41 16.83
N GLU A 41 -12.44 27.36 17.77
CA GLU A 41 -13.69 28.00 18.16
C GLU A 41 -14.26 28.79 16.98
N ILE A 42 -15.57 28.67 16.73
CA ILE A 42 -16.23 29.37 15.63
C ILE A 42 -16.38 30.83 16.01
N ILE A 43 -15.79 31.72 15.22
CA ILE A 43 -15.88 33.17 15.41
C ILE A 43 -17.10 33.68 14.63
N ILE A 44 -18.04 34.33 15.33
CA ILE A 44 -19.18 35.03 14.72
C ILE A 44 -19.01 36.52 15.03
N ASP A 45 -19.01 37.36 14.00
CA ASP A 45 -18.83 38.82 14.11
C ASP A 45 -17.56 39.26 14.87
N GLY A 46 -16.45 38.54 14.67
CA GLY A 46 -15.15 38.88 15.28
C GLY A 46 -15.02 38.53 16.76
N THR A 47 -16.02 37.85 17.34
CA THR A 47 -15.99 37.34 18.73
C THR A 47 -16.20 35.84 18.76
N VAL A 48 -15.58 35.16 19.73
CA VAL A 48 -15.82 33.73 19.99
C VAL A 48 -17.29 33.54 20.31
N ASN A 49 -17.93 32.55 19.69
CA ASN A 49 -19.36 32.38 19.87
C ASN A 49 -19.73 32.07 21.33
N ALA A 50 -20.79 32.70 21.83
CA ALA A 50 -21.24 32.53 23.21
C ALA A 50 -21.74 31.10 23.53
N TYR A 51 -22.01 30.30 22.49
CA TYR A 51 -22.51 28.94 22.58
C TYR A 51 -21.39 27.88 22.68
N GLY A 52 -20.12 28.27 22.59
CA GLY A 52 -18.98 27.35 22.67
C GLY A 52 -18.94 26.32 21.55
N LEU A 53 -19.35 26.69 20.32
CA LEU A 53 -19.23 25.79 19.17
C LEU A 53 -17.79 25.83 18.68
N SER A 54 -17.14 24.67 18.68
CA SER A 54 -15.89 24.44 18.00
C SER A 54 -16.13 23.73 16.68
N GLU A 55 -15.52 24.20 15.60
CA GLU A 55 -15.41 23.42 14.37
C GLU A 55 -14.23 22.45 14.54
N SER A 56 -14.51 21.15 14.37
CA SER A 56 -13.48 20.11 14.43
C SER A 56 -12.94 19.89 13.03
N THR A 57 -11.77 20.46 12.75
CA THR A 57 -11.05 20.18 11.51
C THR A 57 -10.14 18.98 11.73
N TYR A 58 -10.42 17.89 11.02
CA TYR A 58 -9.55 16.71 10.99
C TYR A 58 -8.35 17.01 10.11
N ILE A 59 -7.19 17.27 10.72
CA ILE A 59 -5.94 17.45 9.98
C ILE A 59 -5.23 16.10 9.93
N LYS A 60 -4.99 15.61 8.72
CA LYS A 60 -4.15 14.44 8.49
C LYS A 60 -2.68 14.87 8.59
N SER A 61 -1.95 14.30 9.54
CA SER A 61 -0.53 14.57 9.73
C SER A 61 0.29 13.31 9.48
N TYR A 62 1.51 13.49 8.96
CA TYR A 62 2.46 12.40 8.71
C TYR A 62 3.67 12.55 9.63
N SER A 63 3.98 11.51 10.40
CA SER A 63 5.16 11.47 11.29
C SER A 63 5.67 10.04 11.42
N LEU A 64 6.97 9.87 11.70
CA LEU A 64 7.54 8.58 12.05
C LEU A 64 6.89 8.00 13.33
N ASP A 65 6.50 8.86 14.26
CA ASP A 65 5.86 8.46 15.53
C ASP A 65 4.46 7.87 15.32
N ASN A 66 3.83 8.19 14.19
CA ASN A 66 2.49 7.71 13.85
C ASN A 66 2.51 6.33 13.18
N TYR A 67 3.69 5.70 13.04
CA TYR A 67 3.84 4.48 12.27
C TYR A 67 2.99 3.33 12.82
N ASN A 68 2.07 2.85 11.99
CA ASN A 68 1.30 1.63 12.22
C ASN A 68 1.14 0.89 10.89
N GLY A 69 1.86 -0.23 10.73
CA GLY A 69 1.76 -1.06 9.52
C GLY A 69 0.35 -1.63 9.33
N VAL A 70 -0.21 -2.23 10.37
CA VAL A 70 -1.60 -2.69 10.42
C VAL A 70 -2.42 -1.66 11.22
N PRO A 71 -3.54 -1.14 10.68
CA PRO A 71 -4.43 -0.28 11.43
C PRO A 71 -4.88 -0.93 12.75
N SER A 72 -4.98 -0.16 13.82
CA SER A 72 -5.35 -0.65 15.16
C SER A 72 -6.63 -1.50 15.15
N SER A 73 -7.66 -1.05 14.43
CA SER A 73 -8.94 -1.76 14.26
C SER A 73 -8.83 -3.13 13.60
N LEU A 74 -7.78 -3.37 12.80
CA LEU A 74 -7.47 -4.67 12.21
C LEU A 74 -6.51 -5.48 13.10
N TYR A 75 -5.56 -4.80 13.76
CA TYR A 75 -4.61 -5.43 14.66
C TYR A 75 -5.33 -6.17 15.80
N ASP A 76 -6.35 -5.53 16.42
CA ASP A 76 -7.14 -6.14 17.49
C ASP A 76 -7.92 -7.37 17.02
N LYS A 77 -8.37 -7.39 15.76
CA LYS A 77 -9.02 -8.57 15.17
C LYS A 77 -8.02 -9.72 15.02
N PHE A 78 -6.80 -9.43 14.54
CA PHE A 78 -5.76 -10.44 14.38
C PHE A 78 -5.25 -11.01 15.70
N LEU A 79 -5.24 -10.25 16.79
CA LEU A 79 -4.91 -10.77 18.12
C LEU A 79 -5.85 -11.88 18.60
N ASN A 80 -7.08 -11.90 18.09
CA ASN A 80 -8.08 -12.91 18.43
C ASN A 80 -8.09 -14.10 17.46
N GLU A 81 -7.25 -14.10 16.42
CA GLU A 81 -7.17 -15.18 15.44
C GLU A 81 -6.18 -16.28 15.89
N PRO A 82 -6.63 -17.51 16.16
CA PRO A 82 -5.77 -18.58 16.69
C PRO A 82 -4.61 -18.97 15.76
N LEU A 83 -4.76 -18.73 14.45
CA LEU A 83 -3.78 -19.10 13.43
C LEU A 83 -2.67 -18.06 13.24
N ILE A 84 -2.74 -16.90 13.89
CA ILE A 84 -1.71 -15.85 13.80
C ILE A 84 -0.99 -15.74 15.16
N PRO A 85 0.28 -16.19 15.23
CA PRO A 85 1.09 -15.94 16.42
C PRO A 85 1.33 -14.44 16.63
N ASN A 86 1.30 -13.97 17.88
CA ASN A 86 1.55 -12.57 18.23
C ASN A 86 2.90 -12.06 17.71
N SER A 87 3.93 -12.92 17.69
CA SER A 87 5.26 -12.59 17.15
C SER A 87 5.22 -12.31 15.64
N LEU A 88 4.44 -13.10 14.90
CA LEU A 88 4.25 -12.90 13.46
C LEU A 88 3.50 -11.60 13.18
N LEU A 89 2.44 -11.32 13.95
CA LEU A 89 1.66 -10.09 13.84
C LEU A 89 2.51 -8.84 14.13
N TYR A 90 3.33 -8.88 15.19
CA TYR A 90 4.24 -7.79 15.53
C TYR A 90 5.29 -7.54 14.45
N LEU A 91 5.93 -8.61 13.94
CA LEU A 91 6.87 -8.52 12.83
C LEU A 91 6.22 -7.88 11.62
N PHE A 92 5.03 -8.36 11.25
CA PHE A 92 4.29 -7.86 10.10
C PHE A 92 3.92 -6.39 10.27
N ASN A 93 3.41 -5.98 11.43
CA ASN A 93 3.12 -4.58 11.74
C ASN A 93 4.37 -3.69 11.61
N THR A 94 5.54 -4.19 12.01
CA THR A 94 6.80 -3.43 12.00
C THR A 94 7.34 -3.24 10.58
N ILE A 95 7.32 -4.28 9.74
CA ILE A 95 7.99 -4.23 8.43
C ILE A 95 7.09 -3.81 7.26
N LEU A 96 5.76 -3.83 7.42
CA LEU A 96 4.83 -3.71 6.29
C LEU A 96 4.97 -2.39 5.52
N GLY A 97 4.97 -1.25 6.22
CA GLY A 97 5.10 0.06 5.57
C GLY A 97 6.45 0.24 4.86
N PRO A 98 7.59 0.00 5.53
CA PRO A 98 8.91 0.02 4.90
C PRO A 98 9.00 -0.90 3.68
N SER A 99 8.44 -2.11 3.76
CA SER A 99 8.45 -3.07 2.65
C SER A 99 7.72 -2.54 1.42
N PHE A 100 6.55 -1.92 1.62
CA PHE A 100 5.80 -1.28 0.54
C PHE A 100 6.56 -0.12 -0.12
N ILE A 101 7.23 0.72 0.67
CA ILE A 101 8.02 1.84 0.15
C ILE A 101 9.23 1.33 -0.63
N ILE A 102 10.01 0.42 -0.04
CA ILE A 102 11.24 -0.11 -0.64
C ILE A 102 10.93 -0.86 -1.94
N LEU A 103 9.95 -1.78 -1.92
CA LEU A 103 9.57 -2.53 -3.12
C LEU A 103 8.92 -1.62 -4.18
N GLY A 104 8.14 -0.62 -3.75
CA GLY A 104 7.55 0.37 -4.65
C GLY A 104 8.61 1.21 -5.36
N ILE A 105 9.61 1.72 -4.64
CA ILE A 105 10.74 2.46 -5.22
C ILE A 105 11.60 1.56 -6.11
N ALA A 106 11.92 0.34 -5.67
CA ALA A 106 12.66 -0.62 -6.47
C ALA A 106 11.94 -0.92 -7.80
N LEU A 107 10.62 -1.08 -7.76
CA LEU A 107 9.81 -1.30 -8.97
C LEU A 107 9.77 -0.05 -9.84
N LEU A 108 9.63 1.15 -9.25
CA LEU A 108 9.60 2.41 -9.99
C LEU A 108 10.91 2.66 -10.74
N ILE A 109 12.05 2.37 -10.12
CA ILE A 109 13.39 2.53 -10.70
C ILE A 109 13.72 1.38 -11.67
N GLY A 110 13.06 0.23 -11.53
CA GLY A 110 13.33 -0.95 -12.37
C GLY A 110 14.58 -1.67 -11.88
N PHE A 111 14.71 -1.76 -10.56
CA PHE A 111 15.75 -2.54 -9.90
C PHE A 111 15.26 -3.99 -9.75
N ALA A 112 15.98 -4.93 -10.39
CA ALA A 112 15.69 -6.36 -10.39
C ALA A 112 14.18 -6.64 -10.57
N THR A 113 13.60 -6.23 -11.69
CA THR A 113 12.14 -6.04 -11.82
C THR A 113 11.38 -7.35 -11.58
N ARG A 114 11.95 -8.50 -11.96
CA ARG A 114 11.30 -9.81 -11.72
C ARG A 114 11.31 -10.17 -10.25
N SER A 115 12.45 -10.03 -9.58
CA SER A 115 12.56 -10.29 -8.14
C SER A 115 11.67 -9.34 -7.34
N THR A 116 11.66 -8.05 -7.68
CA THR A 116 10.82 -7.05 -7.02
C THR A 116 9.34 -7.36 -7.20
N LEU A 117 8.87 -7.65 -8.43
CA LEU A 117 7.48 -8.05 -8.68
C LEU A 117 7.11 -9.34 -7.93
N PHE A 118 8.01 -10.32 -7.87
CA PHE A 118 7.80 -11.56 -7.15
C PHE A 118 7.67 -11.34 -5.64
N LEU A 119 8.59 -10.58 -5.03
CA LEU A 119 8.53 -10.21 -3.61
C LEU A 119 7.26 -9.42 -3.29
N MET A 120 6.88 -8.52 -4.18
CA MET A 120 5.63 -7.77 -4.08
C MET A 120 4.42 -8.72 -4.12
N GLY A 121 4.43 -9.70 -5.01
CA GLY A 121 3.42 -10.76 -5.08
C GLY A 121 3.30 -11.56 -3.79
N ILE A 122 4.43 -11.95 -3.17
CA ILE A 122 4.46 -12.61 -1.86
C ILE A 122 3.84 -11.72 -0.78
N LEU A 123 4.19 -10.44 -0.76
CA LEU A 123 3.65 -9.48 0.20
C LEU A 123 2.12 -9.35 0.07
N TYR A 124 1.61 -9.23 -1.15
CA TYR A 124 0.16 -9.21 -1.40
C TYR A 124 -0.53 -10.53 -1.05
N ALA A 125 0.09 -11.67 -1.36
CA ALA A 125 -0.46 -12.98 -0.99
C ALA A 125 -0.53 -13.16 0.54
N SER A 126 0.48 -12.73 1.28
CA SER A 126 0.50 -12.76 2.74
C SER A 126 -0.59 -11.87 3.35
N LEU A 127 -0.80 -10.67 2.79
CA LEU A 127 -1.90 -9.80 3.20
C LEU A 127 -3.27 -10.46 2.97
N THR A 128 -3.45 -11.09 1.81
CA THR A 128 -4.69 -11.79 1.48
C THR A 128 -4.97 -12.90 2.47
N PHE A 129 -3.96 -13.69 2.86
CA PHE A 129 -4.11 -14.73 3.88
C PHE A 129 -4.61 -14.16 5.21
N GLY A 130 -4.03 -13.06 5.69
CA GLY A 130 -4.52 -12.37 6.88
C GLY A 130 -5.98 -11.93 6.74
N LEU A 131 -6.33 -11.24 5.65
CA LEU A 131 -7.69 -10.76 5.45
C LEU A 131 -8.74 -11.88 5.35
N ILE A 132 -8.38 -13.06 4.82
CA ILE A 132 -9.25 -14.23 4.80
C ILE A 132 -9.58 -14.68 6.23
N LEU A 133 -8.59 -14.70 7.13
CA LEU A 133 -8.80 -15.13 8.52
C LEU A 133 -9.84 -14.26 9.23
N ILE A 134 -9.75 -12.95 9.07
CA ILE A 134 -10.71 -12.00 9.68
C ILE A 134 -11.96 -11.74 8.82
N LYS A 135 -12.24 -12.58 7.82
CA LYS A 135 -13.42 -12.51 6.92
C LYS A 135 -13.63 -11.15 6.25
N GLN A 136 -12.56 -10.53 5.75
CA GLN A 136 -12.58 -9.27 5.02
C GLN A 136 -12.68 -9.49 3.49
N ASP A 137 -13.80 -10.03 3.02
CA ASP A 137 -13.97 -10.49 1.62
C ASP A 137 -13.74 -9.37 0.58
N SER A 138 -14.17 -8.15 0.87
CA SER A 138 -13.95 -6.99 -0.01
C SER A 138 -12.46 -6.67 -0.18
N GLY A 139 -11.70 -6.70 0.92
CA GLY A 139 -10.26 -6.47 0.87
C GLY A 139 -9.51 -7.63 0.19
N VAL A 140 -9.96 -8.87 0.37
CA VAL A 140 -9.43 -10.05 -0.35
C VAL A 140 -9.58 -9.88 -1.86
N ALA A 141 -10.76 -9.49 -2.35
CA ALA A 141 -10.99 -9.26 -3.78
C ALA A 141 -10.10 -8.13 -4.32
N TRP A 142 -9.99 -7.03 -3.58
CA TRP A 142 -9.14 -5.90 -3.95
C TRP A 142 -7.66 -6.31 -4.07
N LEU A 143 -7.14 -7.08 -3.11
CA LEU A 143 -5.75 -7.59 -3.16
C LEU A 143 -5.58 -8.64 -4.26
N GLY A 144 -6.59 -9.46 -4.55
CA GLY A 144 -6.58 -10.41 -5.66
C GLY A 144 -6.36 -9.76 -7.01
N ILE A 145 -6.96 -8.58 -7.26
CA ILE A 145 -6.71 -7.78 -8.47
C ILE A 145 -5.24 -7.38 -8.56
N HIS A 146 -4.62 -7.01 -7.43
CA HIS A 146 -3.19 -6.63 -7.42
C HIS A 146 -2.29 -7.81 -7.77
N ILE A 147 -2.62 -9.02 -7.28
CA ILE A 147 -1.90 -10.23 -7.65
C ILE A 147 -2.00 -10.46 -9.17
N LEU A 148 -3.18 -10.30 -9.77
CA LEU A 148 -3.35 -10.42 -11.23
C LEU A 148 -2.52 -9.38 -12.00
N LEU A 149 -2.50 -8.13 -11.54
CA LEU A 149 -1.68 -7.08 -12.15
C LEU A 149 -0.18 -7.36 -12.05
N ILE A 150 0.28 -7.96 -10.94
CA ILE A 150 1.67 -8.38 -10.76
C ILE A 150 2.01 -9.53 -11.71
N VAL A 151 1.13 -10.51 -11.87
CA VAL A 151 1.31 -11.62 -12.83
C VAL A 151 1.36 -11.06 -14.26
N ALA A 152 0.49 -10.12 -14.61
CA ALA A 152 0.53 -9.44 -15.91
C ALA A 152 1.85 -8.65 -16.09
N ALA A 153 2.34 -7.96 -15.06
CA ALA A 153 3.61 -7.25 -15.14
C ALA A 153 4.80 -8.23 -15.29
N LEU A 154 4.75 -9.39 -14.61
CA LEU A 154 5.76 -10.45 -14.75
C LEU A 154 5.80 -11.03 -16.17
N THR A 155 4.64 -11.23 -16.81
CA THR A 155 4.60 -11.73 -18.20
C THR A 155 5.09 -10.69 -19.20
N LEU A 156 4.86 -9.41 -18.91
CA LEU A 156 5.30 -8.28 -19.75
C LEU A 156 6.74 -7.81 -19.45
N VAL A 157 7.44 -8.41 -18.47
CA VAL A 157 8.76 -7.92 -18.02
C VAL A 157 9.82 -7.89 -19.12
N ASN A 158 9.72 -8.78 -20.12
CA ASN A 158 10.64 -8.82 -21.26
C ASN A 158 10.55 -7.56 -22.15
N TYR A 159 9.46 -6.80 -22.04
CA TYR A 159 9.25 -5.53 -22.73
C TYR A 159 9.64 -4.32 -21.87
N ASN A 160 10.22 -4.53 -20.68
CA ASN A 160 10.70 -3.45 -19.83
C ASN A 160 12.01 -2.87 -20.40
N ARG A 161 11.91 -1.74 -21.10
CA ARG A 161 13.08 -1.07 -21.72
C ARG A 161 13.90 -0.24 -20.74
N PHE A 162 13.34 0.13 -19.59
CA PHE A 162 13.96 1.02 -18.59
C PHE A 162 14.32 0.24 -17.32
N GLU A 163 15.25 -0.70 -17.43
CA GLU A 163 15.66 -1.54 -16.30
C GLU A 163 17.13 -1.28 -15.94
N VAL A 164 17.41 -1.12 -14.65
CA VAL A 164 18.77 -0.90 -14.12
C VAL A 164 19.56 -2.22 -14.12
N LEU A 165 18.90 -3.34 -13.85
CA LEU A 165 19.49 -4.68 -13.84
C LEU A 165 18.82 -5.62 -14.84
N LYS A 166 19.29 -5.61 -16.08
CA LYS A 166 18.70 -6.33 -17.24
C LYS A 166 18.70 -7.87 -17.14
N LYS A 167 19.35 -8.45 -16.12
CA LYS A 167 19.60 -9.90 -16.00
C LYS A 167 18.73 -10.60 -14.94
N TRP A 168 18.01 -9.86 -14.09
CA TRP A 168 17.36 -10.38 -12.88
C TRP A 168 15.88 -10.04 -12.81
#